data_AF-X0YSM5-F1
#
_entry.id   AF-X0YSM5-F1
#
_cell.length_a   1.000
_cell.length_b   1.000
_cell.length_c   1.000
_cell.angle_alpha   90.00
_cell.angle_beta   90.00
_cell.angle_gamma   90.00
#
_symmetry.space_group_name_H-M   'P 1'
#
loop_
_entity.id
_entity.type
_entity.pdbx_description
1 polymer ?
#
loop_
_entity_poly.entity_id
_entity_poly.type
_entity_poly.pdbx_seq_one_letter_code
_entity_poly.pdbx_strand_id
1 'polypeptide(L)'
;RPLWHPDSGEPYLAGFRVTILAEHAAGVSEDFTTDYFKEIANASTKRLIEEGRLQSRDGVRYLALAYFSEDHTQTGPASPFRSTEVAPDLTLGESILADSLAASAPAPGSADVADPDDVPIFIPRRVLDETREAAQRAVDRETGGILIGHLHRDAEASELFVEITAQIPVAHALAEVNKLTFTPETWTAAQNAVDLRRSDEVFQGWWHSHPVREWC
;
A
#
# COMPACT_ATOMS: atom_id res chain seq x y z
N ARG A 1 6.42 -3.76 -23.19
CA ARG A 1 6.59 -4.53 -24.46
C ARG A 1 6.49 -6.03 -24.17
N PRO A 2 5.90 -6.84 -25.05
CA PRO A 2 5.81 -8.29 -24.86
C PRO A 2 7.19 -8.97 -24.94
N LEU A 3 7.39 -10.01 -24.14
CA LEU A 3 8.49 -10.96 -24.26
C LEU A 3 7.90 -12.27 -24.78
N TRP A 4 8.25 -12.64 -26.01
CA TRP A 4 7.65 -13.78 -26.70
C TRP A 4 8.17 -15.13 -26.19
N HIS A 5 7.31 -16.14 -26.20
CA HIS A 5 7.68 -17.51 -25.81
C HIS A 5 8.81 -18.02 -26.71
N PRO A 6 9.91 -18.56 -26.15
CA PRO A 6 11.10 -18.92 -26.94
C PRO A 6 10.80 -19.96 -28.03
N ASP A 7 9.91 -20.92 -27.73
CA ASP A 7 9.60 -22.02 -28.66
C ASP A 7 8.39 -21.76 -29.55
N SER A 8 7.44 -20.94 -29.09
CA SER A 8 6.14 -20.77 -29.75
C SER A 8 6.00 -19.43 -30.45
N GLY A 9 6.86 -18.46 -30.13
CA GLY A 9 6.85 -17.13 -30.71
C GLY A 9 5.55 -16.37 -30.45
N GLU A 10 5.36 -15.30 -31.22
CA GLU A 10 4.10 -14.54 -31.24
C GLU A 10 2.92 -15.45 -31.66
N PRO A 11 1.74 -15.35 -31.02
CA PRO A 11 1.33 -14.37 -30.00
C PRO A 11 1.54 -14.83 -28.55
N TYR A 12 2.26 -15.93 -28.29
CA TYR A 12 2.41 -16.50 -26.96
C TYR A 12 3.47 -15.75 -26.14
N LEU A 13 3.14 -15.39 -24.90
CA LEU A 13 4.04 -14.68 -24.00
C LEU A 13 4.86 -15.63 -23.14
N ALA A 14 6.16 -15.35 -23.02
CA ALA A 14 6.97 -15.72 -21.87
C ALA A 14 6.84 -14.69 -20.73
N GLY A 15 6.46 -13.46 -21.06
CA GLY A 15 6.34 -12.36 -20.10
C GLY A 15 6.16 -11.01 -20.78
N PHE A 16 6.43 -9.93 -20.06
CA PHE A 16 6.48 -8.58 -20.61
C PHE A 16 7.50 -7.73 -19.86
N ARG A 17 8.11 -6.76 -20.57
CA ARG A 17 9.01 -5.76 -20.01
C ARG A 17 8.27 -4.45 -19.81
N VAL A 18 8.32 -3.90 -18.62
CA VAL A 18 7.91 -2.52 -18.33
C VAL A 18 9.14 -1.64 -18.33
N THR A 19 9.05 -0.48 -18.97
CA THR A 19 10.12 0.53 -18.98
C THR A 19 9.50 1.84 -18.54
N ILE A 20 10.03 2.40 -17.45
CA ILE A 20 9.69 3.73 -16.96
C ILE A 20 10.80 4.67 -17.40
N LEU A 21 10.45 5.65 -18.23
CA LEU A 21 11.37 6.69 -18.65
C LEU A 21 11.34 7.81 -17.62
N ALA A 22 12.51 8.25 -17.15
CA ALA A 22 12.64 9.43 -16.30
C ALA A 22 13.14 10.60 -17.16
N GLU A 23 12.58 11.80 -16.97
CA GLU A 23 12.95 12.99 -17.76
C GLU A 23 14.42 13.42 -17.58
N HIS A 24 15.01 13.06 -16.44
CA HIS A 24 16.36 13.49 -16.04
C HIS A 24 17.27 12.35 -15.54
N ALA A 25 16.88 11.09 -15.75
CA ALA A 25 17.68 9.93 -15.35
C ALA A 25 17.56 8.79 -16.38
N ALA A 26 18.48 7.83 -16.31
CA ALA A 26 18.38 6.62 -17.11
C ALA A 26 17.08 5.87 -16.73
N GLY A 27 16.22 5.62 -17.72
CA GLY A 27 14.97 4.89 -17.50
C GLY A 27 15.21 3.51 -16.90
N VAL A 28 14.34 3.09 -15.98
CA VAL A 28 14.40 1.76 -15.35
C VAL A 28 13.56 0.80 -16.17
N SER A 29 14.04 -0.43 -16.35
CA SER A 29 13.28 -1.49 -17.02
C SER A 29 13.29 -2.77 -16.20
N GLU A 30 12.15 -3.43 -16.12
CA GLU A 30 11.96 -4.67 -15.38
C GLU A 30 11.12 -5.67 -16.19
N ASP A 31 11.49 -6.95 -16.08
CA ASP A 31 10.84 -8.07 -16.78
C ASP A 31 9.93 -8.84 -15.83
N PHE A 32 8.70 -9.06 -16.27
CA PHE A 32 7.68 -9.82 -15.55
C PHE A 32 7.39 -11.11 -16.30
N THR A 33 7.37 -12.24 -15.60
CA THR A 33 6.98 -13.54 -16.17
C THR A 33 5.46 -13.66 -16.29
N THR A 34 4.97 -14.75 -16.89
CA THR A 34 3.53 -15.04 -16.94
C THR A 34 2.89 -15.33 -15.57
N ASP A 35 3.68 -15.48 -14.50
CA ASP A 35 3.17 -15.59 -13.13
C ASP A 35 2.39 -14.34 -12.70
N TYR A 36 2.71 -13.18 -13.29
CA TYR A 36 1.96 -11.94 -13.10
C TYR A 36 0.45 -12.12 -13.37
N PHE A 37 0.07 -13.01 -14.29
CA PHE A 37 -1.34 -13.26 -14.66
C PHE A 37 -2.01 -14.37 -13.84
N LYS A 38 -1.32 -14.96 -12.86
CA LYS A 38 -1.80 -16.12 -12.11
C LYS A 38 -3.10 -15.84 -11.36
N GLU A 39 -3.25 -14.67 -10.76
CA GLU A 39 -4.47 -14.31 -10.05
C GLU A 39 -5.69 -14.23 -10.97
N ILE A 40 -5.52 -13.63 -12.15
CA ILE A 40 -6.57 -13.53 -13.18
C ILE A 40 -6.91 -14.92 -13.73
N ALA A 41 -5.89 -15.77 -13.97
CA ALA A 41 -6.07 -17.15 -14.41
C ALA A 41 -6.85 -17.98 -13.38
N ASN A 42 -6.54 -17.82 -12.09
CA ASN A 42 -7.24 -18.48 -10.99
C ASN A 42 -8.70 -18.02 -10.88
N ALA A 43 -8.94 -16.71 -10.95
CA ALA A 43 -10.30 -16.15 -10.93
C ALA A 43 -11.14 -16.67 -12.11
N SER A 44 -10.55 -16.72 -13.30
CA SER A 44 -11.20 -17.24 -14.50
C SER A 44 -11.49 -18.73 -14.39
N THR A 45 -10.56 -19.50 -13.83
CA THR A 45 -10.73 -20.94 -13.58
C THR A 45 -11.87 -21.21 -12.60
N LYS A 46 -11.93 -20.45 -11.50
CA LYS A 46 -13.03 -20.53 -10.53
C LYS A 46 -14.39 -20.30 -11.19
N ARG A 47 -14.48 -19.26 -12.03
CA ARG A 47 -15.70 -18.96 -12.78
C ARG A 47 -16.10 -20.11 -13.72
N LEU A 48 -15.14 -20.72 -14.42
CA LEU A 48 -15.42 -21.85 -15.29
C LEU A 48 -15.90 -23.10 -14.53
N ILE A 49 -15.45 -23.29 -13.29
CA ILE A 49 -15.96 -24.35 -12.40
C ILE A 49 -17.40 -24.05 -11.97
N GLU A 50 -17.69 -22.80 -11.58
CA GLU A 50 -19.04 -22.36 -11.22
C GLU A 50 -20.03 -22.49 -12.38
N GLU A 51 -19.58 -22.21 -13.61
CA GLU A 51 -20.35 -22.41 -14.86
C GLU A 51 -20.48 -23.88 -15.26
N GLY A 52 -19.90 -24.83 -14.51
CA GLY A 52 -19.92 -26.27 -14.79
C GLY A 52 -19.10 -26.69 -16.02
N ARG A 53 -18.23 -25.80 -16.52
CA ARG A 53 -17.40 -26.01 -17.70
C ARG A 53 -16.04 -26.66 -17.38
N LEU A 54 -15.64 -26.65 -16.11
CA LEU A 54 -14.47 -27.33 -15.56
C LEU A 54 -14.84 -28.06 -14.27
N GLN A 55 -14.20 -29.18 -13.96
CA GLN A 55 -14.37 -29.85 -12.69
C GLN A 55 -13.35 -29.35 -11.67
N SER A 56 -13.72 -29.29 -10.39
CA SER A 56 -12.85 -28.81 -9.31
C SER A 56 -11.55 -29.62 -9.12
N ARG A 57 -11.42 -30.79 -9.75
CA ARG A 57 -10.22 -31.66 -9.67
C ARG A 57 -9.35 -31.60 -10.92
N ASP A 58 -9.72 -30.80 -11.91
CA ASP A 58 -8.96 -30.69 -13.14
C ASP A 58 -7.71 -29.81 -12.94
N GLY A 59 -6.56 -30.32 -13.36
CA GLY A 59 -5.35 -29.52 -13.45
C GLY A 59 -5.43 -28.58 -14.65
N VAL A 60 -5.45 -27.27 -14.40
CA VAL A 60 -5.54 -26.26 -15.46
C VAL A 60 -4.17 -25.68 -15.77
N ARG A 61 -3.86 -25.56 -17.06
CA ARG A 61 -2.75 -24.74 -17.56
C ARG A 61 -3.33 -23.54 -18.28
N TYR A 62 -2.73 -22.38 -18.07
CA TYR A 62 -3.10 -21.17 -18.80
C TYR A 62 -1.96 -20.74 -19.72
N LEU A 63 -2.33 -20.07 -20.80
CA LEU A 63 -1.41 -19.40 -21.71
C LEU A 63 -1.80 -17.93 -21.76
N ALA A 64 -0.81 -17.05 -21.71
CA ALA A 64 -0.99 -15.62 -21.94
C ALA A 64 -0.63 -15.31 -23.38
N LEU A 65 -1.51 -14.58 -24.07
CA LEU A 65 -1.30 -14.16 -25.46
C LEU A 65 -1.33 -12.64 -25.53
N ALA A 66 -0.46 -12.04 -26.33
CA ALA A 66 -0.51 -10.62 -26.66
C ALA A 66 -0.77 -10.45 -28.15
N TYR A 67 -1.74 -9.60 -28.47
CA TYR A 67 -2.03 -9.17 -29.82
C TYR A 67 -1.75 -7.68 -29.91
N PHE A 68 -1.12 -7.25 -31.00
CA PHE A 68 -1.09 -5.84 -31.34
C PHE A 68 -2.52 -5.41 -31.66
N SER A 69 -3.04 -4.48 -30.87
CA SER A 69 -4.27 -3.79 -31.22
C SER A 69 -3.91 -2.67 -32.19
N GLU A 70 -4.38 -2.76 -33.44
CA GLU A 70 -4.29 -1.66 -34.41
C GLU A 70 -5.15 -0.45 -33.97
N ASP A 71 -6.01 -0.61 -32.95
CA ASP A 71 -6.93 0.41 -32.40
C ASP A 71 -6.34 1.27 -31.26
N HIS A 72 -5.02 1.48 -31.26
CA HIS A 72 -4.38 2.47 -30.39
C HIS A 72 -3.78 3.66 -31.13
N THR A 73 -4.24 3.95 -32.35
CA THR A 73 -4.49 5.37 -32.65
C THR A 73 -5.62 5.81 -31.73
N GLN A 74 -5.31 6.66 -30.74
CA GLN A 74 -6.33 7.43 -30.02
C GLN A 74 -7.10 8.27 -31.05
N THR A 75 -8.14 7.69 -31.63
CA THR A 75 -9.14 8.34 -32.49
C THR A 75 -10.55 8.10 -31.98
N GLY A 76 -10.71 7.75 -30.70
CA GLY A 76 -11.87 8.21 -29.93
C GLY A 76 -11.69 9.68 -29.57
N PRO A 77 -12.74 10.44 -29.21
CA PRO A 77 -12.51 11.70 -28.53
C PRO A 77 -11.49 11.42 -27.41
N ALA A 78 -10.40 12.21 -27.36
CA ALA A 78 -9.47 12.18 -26.24
C ALA A 78 -10.32 11.98 -24.99
N SER A 79 -10.03 10.93 -24.22
CA SER A 79 -10.71 10.72 -22.94
C SER A 79 -10.87 12.11 -22.32
N PRO A 80 -12.10 12.60 -22.06
CA PRO A 80 -12.26 13.96 -21.54
C PRO A 80 -11.51 14.12 -20.21
N PHE A 81 -11.14 13.00 -19.60
CA PHE A 81 -10.27 12.88 -18.47
C PHE A 81 -8.81 12.87 -18.92
N ARG A 82 -8.14 13.99 -18.67
CA ARG A 82 -6.69 14.10 -18.65
C ARG A 82 -6.20 13.71 -17.27
N SER A 83 -5.45 12.61 -17.16
CA SER A 83 -4.72 12.30 -15.93
C SER A 83 -3.46 13.16 -15.93
N THR A 84 -3.25 13.90 -14.86
CA THR A 84 -2.03 14.64 -14.61
C THR A 84 -1.56 14.23 -13.24
N GLU A 85 -0.31 13.81 -13.14
CA GLU A 85 0.30 13.58 -11.84
C GLU A 85 0.48 14.95 -11.19
N VAL A 86 -0.33 15.22 -10.17
CA VAL A 86 -0.15 16.35 -9.29
C VAL A 86 0.51 15.76 -8.06
N ALA A 87 1.83 15.96 -7.94
CA ALA A 87 2.48 15.68 -6.67
C ALA A 87 1.78 16.54 -5.62
N PRO A 88 1.17 15.94 -4.58
CA PRO A 88 0.60 16.75 -3.52
C PRO A 88 1.72 17.57 -2.90
N ASP A 89 1.45 18.84 -2.61
CA ASP A 89 2.33 19.66 -1.77
C ASP A 89 2.34 19.04 -0.37
N LEU A 90 3.24 18.09 -0.14
CA LEU A 90 3.48 17.50 1.16
C LEU A 90 4.00 18.63 2.05
N THR A 91 3.16 19.05 3.00
CA THR A 91 3.54 20.08 3.95
C THR A 91 4.61 19.48 4.87
N LEU A 92 5.84 19.97 4.72
CA LEU A 92 6.95 19.64 5.60
C LEU A 92 7.04 20.69 6.70
N GLY A 93 6.91 20.25 7.96
CA GLY A 93 7.24 21.10 9.09
C GLY A 93 8.75 21.19 9.26
N GLU A 94 9.28 22.37 9.57
CA GLU A 94 10.66 22.49 10.07
C GLU A 94 10.69 22.07 11.55
N SER A 95 11.60 21.18 11.91
CA SER A 95 11.84 20.76 13.29
C SER A 95 13.26 20.19 13.41
N ILE A 96 13.70 19.87 14.63
CA ILE A 96 15.05 19.36 14.92
C ILE A 96 14.93 17.89 15.33
N LEU A 97 15.56 16.99 14.56
CA LEU A 97 15.50 15.55 14.83
C LEU A 97 16.11 15.20 16.21
N ALA A 98 17.20 15.88 16.56
CA ALA A 98 17.89 15.68 17.84
C ALA A 98 17.00 15.94 19.07
N ASP A 99 16.10 16.92 19.00
CA ASP A 99 15.17 17.23 20.09
C ASP A 99 14.15 16.09 20.27
N SER A 100 13.60 15.58 19.17
CA SER A 100 12.68 14.44 19.17
C SER A 100 13.35 13.17 19.72
N LEU A 101 14.60 12.91 19.32
CA LEU A 101 15.39 11.79 19.84
C LEU A 101 15.66 11.93 21.34
N ALA A 102 16.05 13.12 21.80
CA ALA A 102 16.34 13.37 23.21
C ALA A 102 15.09 13.23 24.12
N ALA A 103 13.91 13.54 23.58
CA ALA A 103 12.63 13.39 24.28
C ALA A 103 12.05 11.97 24.21
N SER A 104 12.67 11.06 23.47
CA SER A 104 12.11 9.75 23.14
C SER A 104 12.90 8.59 23.75
N ALA A 105 12.23 7.44 23.86
CA ALA A 105 12.85 6.18 24.17
C ALA A 105 12.65 5.21 23.00
N PRO A 106 13.64 4.37 22.66
CA PRO A 106 13.48 3.38 21.61
C PRO A 106 12.35 2.42 21.94
N ALA A 107 11.65 1.95 20.91
CA ALA A 107 10.63 0.93 21.09
C ALA A 107 11.28 -0.38 21.57
N PRO A 108 10.60 -1.18 22.40
CA PRO A 108 11.14 -2.47 22.83
C PRO A 108 11.51 -3.34 21.62
N GLY A 109 12.77 -3.77 21.54
CA GLY A 109 13.28 -4.60 20.44
C GLY A 109 13.67 -3.83 19.17
N SER A 110 13.57 -2.50 19.13
CA SER A 110 13.95 -1.71 17.93
C SER A 110 15.43 -1.32 17.90
N ALA A 111 16.13 -1.36 19.05
CA ALA A 111 17.52 -0.86 19.15
C ALA A 111 18.52 -1.65 18.30
N ASP A 112 18.25 -2.94 18.05
CA ASP A 112 19.15 -3.84 17.31
C ASP A 112 18.72 -4.05 15.83
N VAL A 113 17.64 -3.38 15.39
CA VAL A 113 16.97 -3.63 14.10
C VAL A 113 16.90 -2.39 13.20
N ALA A 114 17.24 -1.21 13.71
CA ALA A 114 17.17 0.04 12.93
C ALA A 114 18.23 0.06 11.82
N ASP A 115 17.78 0.19 10.57
CA ASP A 115 18.65 0.45 9.42
C ASP A 115 18.97 1.96 9.38
N PRO A 116 20.22 2.38 9.12
CA PRO A 116 20.56 3.79 8.91
C PRO A 116 19.72 4.50 7.83
N ASP A 117 19.19 3.75 6.86
CA ASP A 117 18.35 4.28 5.79
C ASP A 117 16.84 4.38 6.19
N ASP A 118 16.47 3.91 7.38
CA ASP A 118 15.09 4.01 7.90
C ASP A 118 14.74 5.45 8.29
N VAL A 119 13.53 5.87 7.96
CA VAL A 119 12.98 7.17 8.40
C VAL A 119 12.54 7.05 9.87
N PRO A 120 13.06 7.88 10.81
CA PRO A 120 12.64 7.84 12.20
C PRO A 120 11.16 8.19 12.36
N ILE A 121 10.43 7.40 13.16
CA ILE A 121 9.02 7.63 13.49
C ILE A 121 8.87 7.76 15.00
N PHE A 122 8.32 8.89 15.44
CA PHE A 122 8.03 9.18 16.83
C PHE A 122 6.55 8.99 17.10
N ILE A 123 6.22 8.13 18.07
CA ILE A 123 4.83 7.82 18.44
C ILE A 123 4.63 8.16 19.92
N PRO A 124 3.77 9.14 20.25
CA PRO A 124 3.42 9.47 21.62
C PRO A 124 2.86 8.26 22.34
N ARG A 125 3.28 8.06 23.59
CA ARG A 125 2.87 6.89 24.37
C ARG A 125 1.35 6.73 24.46
N ARG A 126 0.61 7.84 24.56
CA ARG A 126 -0.86 7.84 24.56
C ARG A 126 -1.45 7.18 23.31
N VAL A 127 -0.85 7.39 22.13
CA VAL A 127 -1.33 6.80 20.87
C VAL A 127 -1.11 5.29 20.92
N LEU A 128 0.06 4.83 21.38
CA LEU A 128 0.34 3.40 21.55
C LEU A 128 -0.61 2.73 22.57
N ASP A 129 -0.97 3.44 23.63
CA ASP A 129 -1.88 2.91 24.64
C ASP A 129 -3.32 2.84 24.09
N GLU A 130 -3.77 3.87 23.36
CA GLU A 130 -5.07 3.87 22.65
C GLU A 130 -5.19 2.72 21.64
N THR A 131 -4.16 2.47 20.82
CA THR A 131 -4.19 1.37 19.84
C THR A 131 -4.19 0.00 20.54
N ARG A 132 -3.45 -0.14 21.64
CA ARG A 132 -3.49 -1.35 22.47
C ARG A 132 -4.87 -1.59 23.07
N GLU A 133 -5.50 -0.56 23.63
CA GLU A 133 -6.85 -0.66 24.19
C GLU A 133 -7.89 -1.00 23.11
N ALA A 134 -7.76 -0.44 21.91
CA ALA A 134 -8.60 -0.80 20.78
C ALA A 134 -8.42 -2.28 20.38
N ALA A 135 -7.17 -2.75 20.25
CA ALA A 135 -6.85 -4.14 19.96
C ALA A 135 -7.43 -5.10 21.02
N GLN A 136 -7.26 -4.79 22.31
CA GLN A 136 -7.80 -5.59 23.41
C GLN A 136 -9.33 -5.67 23.39
N ARG A 137 -10.02 -4.58 23.03
CA ARG A 137 -11.49 -4.54 22.92
C ARG A 137 -12.03 -5.33 21.74
N ALA A 138 -11.26 -5.49 20.67
CA ALA A 138 -11.67 -6.25 19.48
C ALA A 138 -11.64 -7.77 19.70
N VAL A 139 -10.92 -8.24 20.73
CA VAL A 139 -10.80 -9.62 21.22
C VAL A 139 -10.36 -10.61 20.13
N ASP A 140 -11.29 -11.01 19.25
CA ASP A 140 -11.14 -12.09 18.27
C ASP A 140 -11.14 -11.62 16.83
N ARG A 141 -11.20 -10.31 16.62
CA ARG A 141 -11.23 -9.71 15.30
C ARG A 141 -10.06 -8.78 15.14
N GLU A 142 -9.51 -8.73 13.92
CA GLU A 142 -8.58 -7.67 13.57
C GLU A 142 -9.29 -6.34 13.72
N THR A 143 -8.62 -5.39 14.35
CA THR A 143 -9.00 -3.99 14.36
C THR A 143 -7.80 -3.15 13.99
N GLY A 144 -8.01 -1.88 13.72
CA GLY A 144 -6.94 -0.98 13.35
C GLY A 144 -7.33 0.48 13.49
N GLY A 145 -6.51 1.31 12.89
CA GLY A 145 -6.70 2.74 12.86
C GLY A 145 -5.78 3.39 11.84
N ILE A 146 -6.09 4.63 11.51
CA ILE A 146 -5.26 5.47 10.66
C ILE A 146 -4.37 6.31 11.56
N LEU A 147 -3.08 6.37 11.24
CA LEU A 147 -2.11 7.20 11.96
C LEU A 147 -1.99 8.54 11.24
N ILE A 148 -2.07 9.62 12.00
CA ILE A 148 -1.93 10.98 11.50
C ILE A 148 -0.87 11.74 12.29
N GLY A 149 -0.30 12.75 11.64
CA GLY A 149 0.67 13.64 12.25
C GLY A 149 1.46 14.43 11.21
N HIS A 150 2.70 14.74 11.52
CA HIS A 150 3.54 15.65 10.75
C HIS A 150 4.73 14.95 10.14
N LEU A 151 5.04 15.32 8.90
CA LEU A 151 6.30 14.98 8.25
C LEU A 151 7.22 16.18 8.42
N HIS A 152 8.38 15.95 9.01
CA HIS A 152 9.36 16.98 9.26
C HIS A 152 10.59 16.81 8.39
N ARG A 153 11.22 17.94 8.07
CA ARG A 153 12.60 17.98 7.60
C ARG A 153 13.46 18.57 8.71
N ASP A 154 14.50 17.84 9.08
CA ASP A 154 15.50 18.30 10.05
C ASP A 154 16.19 19.55 9.53
N ALA A 155 16.15 20.61 10.33
CA ALA A 155 16.70 21.91 9.95
C ALA A 155 18.23 21.89 9.81
N GLU A 156 18.93 20.92 10.45
CA GLU A 156 20.39 20.86 10.46
C GLU A 156 20.95 19.85 9.44
N ALA A 157 20.43 18.62 9.41
CA ALA A 157 20.93 17.54 8.55
C ALA A 157 20.11 17.32 7.27
N SER A 158 18.97 18.02 7.09
CA SER A 158 18.04 17.84 5.97
C SER A 158 17.41 16.44 5.87
N GLU A 159 17.49 15.62 6.93
CA GLU A 159 16.86 14.31 7.05
C GLU A 159 15.35 14.43 7.26
N LEU A 160 14.59 13.42 6.86
CA LEU A 160 13.15 13.38 7.12
C LEU A 160 12.87 12.58 8.39
N PHE A 161 11.84 12.98 9.12
CA PHE A 161 11.30 12.19 10.22
C PHE A 161 9.80 12.42 10.38
N VAL A 162 9.12 11.46 10.98
CA VAL A 162 7.67 11.49 11.17
C VAL A 162 7.34 11.64 12.64
N GLU A 163 6.51 12.61 12.98
CA GLU A 163 5.85 12.70 14.27
C GLU A 163 4.39 12.25 14.13
N ILE A 164 4.02 11.15 14.80
CA ILE A 164 2.62 10.77 14.92
C ILE A 164 1.99 11.60 16.03
N THR A 165 0.85 12.21 15.80
CA THR A 165 0.15 13.03 16.80
C THR A 165 -1.13 12.35 17.27
N ALA A 166 -1.77 11.53 16.46
CA ALA A 166 -3.00 10.84 16.83
C ALA A 166 -3.23 9.59 16.00
N GLN A 167 -4.17 8.77 16.47
CA GLN A 167 -4.77 7.71 15.68
C GLN A 167 -6.27 7.93 15.56
N ILE A 168 -6.82 7.63 14.39
CA ILE A 168 -8.25 7.65 14.12
C ILE A 168 -8.72 6.19 14.07
N PRO A 169 -9.54 5.73 15.05
CA PRO A 169 -10.08 4.38 15.04
C PRO A 169 -10.95 4.14 13.80
N VAL A 170 -10.80 2.99 13.14
CA VAL A 170 -11.63 2.68 11.97
C VAL A 170 -12.93 1.99 12.38
N ALA A 171 -13.96 2.79 12.63
CA ALA A 171 -15.30 2.30 12.97
C ALA A 171 -16.05 1.65 11.80
N HIS A 172 -15.63 1.92 10.56
CA HIS A 172 -16.29 1.45 9.33
C HIS A 172 -15.50 0.37 8.58
N ALA A 173 -14.39 -0.10 9.14
CA ALA A 173 -13.64 -1.19 8.52
C ALA A 173 -14.40 -2.52 8.63
N LEU A 174 -14.27 -3.36 7.60
CA LEU A 174 -14.72 -4.74 7.67
C LEU A 174 -13.64 -5.57 8.34
N ALA A 175 -13.98 -6.14 9.49
CA ALA A 175 -13.07 -6.85 10.37
C ALA A 175 -13.44 -8.33 10.50
N GLU A 176 -12.52 -9.19 10.09
CA GLU A 176 -12.55 -10.64 10.30
C GLU A 176 -11.37 -11.07 11.19
N VAL A 177 -11.18 -12.37 11.41
CA VAL A 177 -10.12 -12.90 12.30
C VAL A 177 -8.72 -12.67 11.74
N ASN A 178 -8.57 -12.61 10.42
CA ASN A 178 -7.29 -12.52 9.69
C ASN A 178 -7.33 -11.52 8.53
N LYS A 179 -8.31 -10.61 8.55
CA LYS A 179 -8.50 -9.62 7.49
C LYS A 179 -9.15 -8.36 8.04
N LEU A 180 -8.49 -7.23 7.79
CA LEU A 180 -9.05 -5.90 7.95
C LEU A 180 -9.14 -5.22 6.58
N THR A 181 -10.31 -4.68 6.24
CA THR A 181 -10.51 -3.91 5.00
C THR A 181 -10.99 -2.50 5.31
N PHE A 182 -10.18 -1.52 4.93
CA PHE A 182 -10.54 -0.10 4.98
C PHE A 182 -11.50 0.22 3.82
N THR A 183 -12.72 0.63 4.15
CA THR A 183 -13.75 0.96 3.16
C THR A 183 -13.62 2.43 2.70
N PRO A 184 -14.25 2.84 1.59
CA PRO A 184 -14.32 4.26 1.20
C PRO A 184 -14.86 5.17 2.32
N GLU A 185 -15.84 4.69 3.09
CA GLU A 185 -16.41 5.39 4.25
C GLU A 185 -15.37 5.52 5.37
N THR A 186 -14.49 4.53 5.53
CA THR A 186 -13.38 4.60 6.49
C THR A 186 -12.43 5.75 6.15
N TRP A 187 -12.03 5.85 4.88
CA TRP A 187 -11.15 6.93 4.39
C TRP A 187 -11.82 8.30 4.51
N THR A 188 -13.12 8.37 4.19
CA THR A 188 -13.90 9.62 4.28
C THR A 188 -14.04 10.08 5.74
N ALA A 189 -14.34 9.15 6.65
CA ALA A 189 -14.45 9.45 8.08
C ALA A 189 -13.10 9.91 8.66
N ALA A 190 -12.00 9.29 8.23
CA ALA A 190 -10.67 9.71 8.66
C ALA A 190 -10.30 11.10 8.15
N GLN A 191 -10.57 11.40 6.87
CA GLN A 191 -10.33 12.74 6.33
C GLN A 191 -11.16 13.78 7.09
N ASN A 192 -12.45 13.51 7.32
CA ASN A 192 -13.31 14.41 8.10
C ASN A 192 -12.76 14.64 9.53
N ALA A 193 -12.21 13.60 10.16
CA ALA A 193 -11.61 13.71 11.48
C ALA A 193 -10.34 14.57 11.46
N VAL A 194 -9.49 14.44 10.44
CA VAL A 194 -8.33 15.33 10.22
C VAL A 194 -8.78 16.78 10.03
N ASP A 195 -9.75 17.01 9.15
CA ASP A 195 -10.24 18.36 8.84
C ASP A 195 -10.85 19.05 10.08
N LEU A 196 -11.53 18.28 10.94
CA LEU A 196 -12.09 18.78 12.21
C LEU A 196 -11.02 19.16 13.24
N ARG A 197 -9.87 18.49 13.22
CA ARG A 197 -8.76 18.75 14.15
C ARG A 197 -8.01 20.03 13.82
N ARG A 198 -8.02 20.48 12.56
CA ARG A 198 -7.44 21.76 12.11
C ARG A 198 -6.02 22.01 12.63
N SER A 199 -5.23 20.95 12.61
CA SER A 199 -3.87 20.95 13.17
C SER A 199 -2.82 20.73 12.09
N ASP A 200 -3.16 20.85 10.80
CA ASP A 200 -2.24 20.62 9.66
C ASP A 200 -1.59 19.22 9.68
N GLU A 201 -2.29 18.24 10.24
CA GLU A 201 -1.89 16.84 10.27
C GLU A 201 -2.22 16.17 8.92
N VAL A 202 -1.35 15.26 8.48
CA VAL A 202 -1.57 14.44 7.29
C VAL A 202 -1.58 12.95 7.66
N PHE A 203 -2.01 12.12 6.72
CA PHE A 203 -1.98 10.67 6.86
C PHE A 203 -0.54 10.19 6.81
N GLN A 204 -0.10 9.50 7.85
CA GLN A 204 1.27 8.96 7.97
C GLN A 204 1.33 7.44 7.85
N GLY A 205 0.18 6.78 7.94
CA GLY A 205 0.08 5.34 7.78
C GLY A 205 -1.17 4.77 8.43
N TRP A 206 -1.12 3.48 8.70
CA TRP A 206 -2.20 2.74 9.36
C TRP A 206 -1.60 1.62 10.21
N TRP A 207 -2.37 1.18 11.19
CA TRP A 207 -2.03 0.04 12.02
C TRP A 207 -3.17 -0.96 12.03
N HIS A 208 -2.86 -2.22 12.29
CA HIS A 208 -3.85 -3.23 12.62
C HIS A 208 -3.30 -4.19 13.67
N SER A 209 -4.22 -4.88 14.34
CA SER A 209 -3.92 -5.93 15.30
C SER A 209 -4.07 -7.29 14.65
N HIS A 210 -3.19 -8.21 15.02
CA HIS A 210 -3.34 -9.63 14.74
C HIS A 210 -3.79 -10.32 16.04
N PRO A 211 -5.07 -10.69 16.18
CA PRO A 211 -5.53 -11.44 17.35
C PRO A 211 -5.01 -12.87 17.26
N VAL A 212 -3.86 -13.14 17.89
CA VAL A 212 -3.30 -14.50 17.97
C VAL A 212 -3.70 -15.10 19.31
N ARG A 213 -4.49 -16.18 19.29
CA ARG A 213 -4.89 -16.90 20.52
C ARG A 213 -3.88 -17.96 20.97
N GLU A 214 -3.11 -18.55 20.07
CA GLU A 214 -2.07 -19.55 20.40
C GLU A 214 -0.92 -19.44 19.40
N TRP A 215 0.31 -19.23 19.88
CA TRP A 215 1.50 -19.68 19.16
C TRP A 215 1.60 -21.18 19.41
N CYS A 216 1.40 -22.00 18.38
CA CYS A 216 1.86 -23.38 18.40
C CYS A 216 3.36 -23.42 18.10
#